data_AF-A0A535PCS4-F1
#
_entry.id   AF-A0A535PCS4-F1
#
_cell.length_a   1.000
_cell.length_b   1.000
_cell.length_c   1.000
_cell.angle_alpha   90.00
_cell.angle_beta   90.00
_cell.angle_gamma   90.00
#
_symmetry.space_group_name_H-M   'P 1'
#
loop_
_entity.id
_entity.type
_entity.pdbx_description
1 polymer ?
#
loop_
_entity_poly.entity_id
_entity_poly.type
_entity_poly.pdbx_seq_one_letter_code
_entity_poly.pdbx_strand_id
1 'polypeptide(L)'
;LTLTPYCLYRNYHSTTRGDANWHFLVEDQGNRCRIRAYEGAPACFLVLGSSAHYTPTGNWFWGVKHRRDAERGLPDSEDVYQPGTFRLQMTPGERVTIVLSSEPQLQAEFGGSQHEVAVEKAWTRHQQRVQQLLATANQSKDALPQRDPVLARLILAAEPAG
;
A
#
# COMPACT_ATOMS: atom_id res chain seq x y z
N LEU A 1 15.80 9.43 -10.35
CA LEU A 1 14.35 9.29 -10.08
C LEU A 1 14.00 10.02 -8.78
N THR A 2 12.86 10.70 -8.75
CA THR A 2 12.27 11.26 -7.51
C THR A 2 10.86 10.68 -7.36
N LEU A 3 10.58 10.13 -6.19
CA LEU A 3 9.28 9.57 -5.84
C LEU A 3 8.66 10.39 -4.71
N THR A 4 7.45 10.90 -4.96
CA THR A 4 6.71 11.74 -4.01
C THR A 4 5.42 11.02 -3.64
N PRO A 5 5.41 10.24 -2.54
CA PRO A 5 4.19 9.64 -2.04
C PRO A 5 3.21 10.70 -1.56
N TYR A 6 1.92 10.38 -1.70
CA TYR A 6 0.82 11.12 -1.11
C TYR A 6 -0.01 10.13 -0.27
N CYS A 7 -0.35 10.56 0.94
CA CYS A 7 -1.02 9.75 1.95
C CYS A 7 -2.39 10.34 2.26
N LEU A 8 -3.33 9.42 2.44
CA LEU A 8 -4.69 9.66 2.88
C LEU A 8 -4.97 8.73 4.05
N TYR A 9 -5.84 9.15 4.97
CA TYR A 9 -6.37 8.30 6.03
C TYR A 9 -7.89 8.41 6.05
N ARG A 10 -8.53 7.50 5.30
CA ARG A 10 -9.97 7.45 5.13
C ARG A 10 -10.61 6.42 6.07
N ASN A 11 -11.78 6.73 6.60
CA ASN A 11 -12.75 5.71 6.99
C ASN A 11 -13.79 5.54 5.86
N TYR A 12 -14.65 4.52 5.93
CA TYR A 12 -15.60 4.18 4.85
C TYR A 12 -16.53 5.34 4.42
N HIS A 13 -16.70 6.37 5.26
CA HIS A 13 -17.57 7.52 5.00
C HIS A 13 -16.86 8.88 5.11
N SER A 14 -15.54 8.96 5.24
CA SER A 14 -14.83 10.22 5.45
C SER A 14 -13.66 10.43 4.50
N THR A 15 -13.56 11.65 3.98
CA THR A 15 -12.38 12.19 3.32
C THR A 15 -11.38 12.73 4.35
N THR A 16 -10.10 12.54 4.10
CA THR A 16 -9.00 13.19 4.80
C THR A 16 -9.13 14.70 4.63
N ARG A 17 -9.18 15.41 5.75
CA ARG A 17 -9.14 16.87 5.75
C ARG A 17 -7.84 17.30 6.38
N GLY A 18 -7.06 18.07 5.62
CA GLY A 18 -5.81 18.60 6.13
C GLY A 18 -6.07 19.65 7.20
N ASP A 19 -5.06 19.89 8.04
CA ASP A 19 -5.02 21.04 8.93
C ASP A 19 -3.58 21.52 9.01
N ALA A 20 -3.36 22.83 9.02
CA ALA A 20 -2.01 23.39 9.14
C ALA A 20 -1.31 23.00 10.46
N ASN A 21 -2.07 22.64 11.50
CA ASN A 21 -1.58 22.21 12.80
C ASN A 21 -1.57 20.68 12.97
N TRP A 22 -2.04 19.92 11.98
CA TRP A 22 -2.04 18.47 12.03
C TRP A 22 -1.17 17.90 10.91
N HIS A 23 -0.25 17.03 11.29
CA HIS A 23 0.65 16.35 10.37
C HIS A 23 0.61 14.86 10.68
N PHE A 24 0.79 14.02 9.66
CA PHE A 24 1.05 12.61 9.91
C PHE A 24 2.35 12.48 10.69
N LEU A 25 2.39 11.49 11.58
CA LEU A 25 3.61 11.08 12.27
C LEU A 25 4.47 10.30 11.27
N VAL A 26 5.65 10.82 10.96
CA VAL A 26 6.60 10.24 10.00
C VAL A 26 7.90 9.93 10.73
N GLU A 27 8.26 8.64 10.76
CA GLU A 27 9.55 8.17 11.24
C GLU A 27 10.45 7.90 10.03
N ASP A 28 11.50 8.71 9.87
CA ASP A 28 12.53 8.57 8.83
C ASP A 28 13.59 7.54 9.26
N GLN A 29 13.89 6.59 8.37
CA GLN A 29 14.90 5.56 8.54
C GLN A 29 15.82 5.46 7.31
N GLY A 30 16.06 6.58 6.62
CA GLY A 30 16.99 6.70 5.51
C GLY A 30 16.37 6.30 4.18
N ASN A 31 16.30 5.00 3.88
CA ASN A 31 15.64 4.47 2.68
C ASN A 31 14.27 3.85 2.97
N ARG A 32 13.78 4.10 4.18
CA ARG A 32 12.53 3.61 4.73
C ARG A 32 11.84 4.74 5.48
N CYS A 33 10.52 4.79 5.41
CA CYS A 33 9.75 5.61 6.32
C CYS A 33 8.54 4.85 6.85
N ARG A 34 8.18 5.13 8.11
CA ARG A 34 6.95 4.66 8.75
C ARG A 34 6.03 5.84 8.97
N ILE A 35 4.78 5.70 8.56
CA ILE A 35 3.79 6.78 8.50
C ILE A 35 2.56 6.37 9.31
N ARG A 36 2.08 7.25 10.18
CA ARG A 36 0.80 7.13 10.90
C ARG A 36 0.02 8.43 10.82
N ALA A 37 -1.31 8.37 10.71
CA ALA A 37 -2.16 9.57 10.73
C ALA A 37 -2.12 10.29 12.10
N TYR A 38 -2.12 9.52 13.18
CA TYR A 38 -2.05 10.00 14.56
C TYR A 38 -1.52 8.88 15.46
N GLU A 39 -1.31 9.17 16.74
CA GLU A 39 -0.82 8.17 17.69
C GLU A 39 -1.83 7.03 17.87
N GLY A 40 -1.39 5.78 17.71
CA GLY A 40 -2.26 4.60 17.69
C GLY A 40 -2.97 4.30 16.37
N ALA A 41 -2.86 5.14 15.33
CA ALA A 41 -3.35 4.79 13.99
C ALA A 41 -2.52 3.64 13.38
N PRO A 42 -3.11 2.79 12.51
CA PRO A 42 -2.36 1.80 11.74
C PRO A 42 -1.19 2.44 10.99
N ALA A 43 -0.03 1.80 11.06
CA ALA A 43 1.16 2.27 10.39
C ALA A 43 1.22 1.76 8.95
N CYS A 44 1.64 2.63 8.03
CA CYS A 44 2.10 2.25 6.71
C CYS A 44 3.62 2.41 6.63
N PHE A 45 4.27 1.48 5.95
CA PHE A 45 5.71 1.47 5.75
C PHE A 45 6.00 1.56 4.26
N LEU A 46 6.90 2.47 3.89
CA LEU A 46 7.47 2.56 2.54
C LEU A 46 8.96 2.21 2.65
N VAL A 47 9.42 1.26 1.84
CA VAL A 47 10.82 0.81 1.83
C VAL A 47 11.33 0.71 0.41
N LEU A 48 12.48 1.31 0.13
CA LEU A 48 13.21 1.15 -1.12
C LEU A 48 14.59 0.55 -0.86
N GLY A 49 15.29 0.14 -1.92
CA GLY A 49 16.68 -0.33 -1.83
C GLY A 49 17.63 0.70 -1.19
N SER A 50 18.80 0.23 -0.77
CA SER A 50 19.78 1.03 0.01
C SER A 50 20.33 2.26 -0.71
N SER A 51 20.15 2.39 -2.02
CA SER A 51 20.55 3.57 -2.81
C SER A 51 19.55 4.72 -2.71
N ALA A 52 18.35 4.49 -2.18
CA ALA A 52 17.33 5.51 -2.00
C ALA A 52 17.57 6.33 -0.73
N HIS A 53 17.25 7.61 -0.82
CA HIS A 53 17.30 8.54 0.30
C HIS A 53 15.96 9.25 0.46
N TYR A 54 15.37 9.12 1.64
CA TYR A 54 14.16 9.80 2.05
C TYR A 54 14.49 11.19 2.58
N THR A 55 13.62 12.14 2.30
CA THR A 55 13.69 13.48 2.88
C THR A 55 12.28 13.85 3.32
N PRO A 56 12.02 14.02 4.64
CA PRO A 56 10.72 14.43 5.12
C PRO A 56 10.42 15.85 4.67
N THR A 57 9.15 16.13 4.40
CA THR A 57 8.68 17.47 4.01
C THR A 57 7.44 17.87 4.80
N GLY A 58 6.43 16.99 4.84
CA GLY A 58 5.20 17.18 5.60
C GLY A 58 4.24 18.22 5.03
N ASN A 59 4.06 18.23 3.71
CA ASN A 59 3.22 19.25 3.05
C ASN A 59 1.77 18.77 2.88
N TRP A 60 0.82 19.68 3.07
CA TRP A 60 -0.57 19.47 2.64
C TRP A 60 -0.81 20.00 1.24
N PHE A 61 -1.53 19.23 0.43
CA PHE A 61 -2.06 19.66 -0.86
C PHE A 61 -3.58 19.64 -0.78
N TRP A 62 -4.18 20.80 -0.96
CA TRP A 62 -5.59 21.05 -0.68
C TRP A 62 -6.47 20.80 -1.91
N GLY A 63 -7.64 20.18 -1.69
CA GLY A 63 -8.68 20.06 -2.71
C GLY A 63 -8.29 19.23 -3.95
N VAL A 64 -7.52 18.16 -3.75
CA VAL A 64 -7.15 17.24 -4.83
C VAL A 64 -8.41 16.51 -5.33
N LYS A 65 -8.60 16.52 -6.65
CA LYS A 65 -9.80 15.99 -7.31
C LYS A 65 -9.64 14.54 -7.77
N HIS A 66 -10.54 13.67 -7.34
CA HIS A 66 -10.65 12.26 -7.69
C HIS A 66 -11.69 12.06 -8.80
N ARG A 67 -11.25 12.10 -10.07
CA ARG A 67 -12.15 12.01 -11.24
C ARG A 67 -13.06 10.77 -11.23
N ARG A 68 -12.52 9.61 -10.83
CA ARG A 68 -13.30 8.37 -10.73
C ARG A 68 -14.37 8.40 -9.64
N ASP A 69 -14.12 9.11 -8.54
CA ASP A 69 -15.10 9.25 -7.47
C ASP A 69 -16.22 10.21 -7.91
N ALA A 70 -15.88 11.27 -8.67
CA ALA A 70 -16.86 12.16 -9.30
C ALA A 70 -17.80 11.41 -10.27
N GLU A 71 -17.24 10.53 -11.11
CA GLU A 71 -18.02 9.68 -12.05
C GLU A 71 -19.04 8.78 -11.31
N ARG A 72 -18.77 8.44 -10.05
CA ARG A 72 -19.64 7.60 -9.20
C ARG A 72 -20.58 8.43 -8.30
N GLY A 73 -20.55 9.76 -8.40
CA GLY A 73 -21.32 10.66 -7.53
C GLY A 73 -20.86 10.66 -6.07
N LEU A 74 -19.63 10.23 -5.80
CA LEU A 74 -19.02 10.23 -4.46
C LEU A 74 -18.34 11.57 -4.17
N PRO A 75 -18.03 11.89 -2.89
CA PRO A 75 -17.15 13.01 -2.56
C PRO A 75 -15.85 12.92 -3.36
N ASP A 76 -15.61 13.91 -4.21
CA ASP A 76 -14.57 13.86 -5.24
C ASP A 76 -13.36 14.73 -4.93
N SER A 77 -13.34 15.39 -3.77
CA SER A 77 -12.31 16.33 -3.35
C SER A 77 -11.79 15.95 -1.98
N GLU A 78 -10.47 15.91 -1.83
CA GLU A 78 -9.81 15.57 -0.58
C GLU A 78 -8.46 16.25 -0.46
N ASP A 79 -8.02 16.50 0.77
CA ASP A 79 -6.68 17.01 1.02
C ASP A 79 -5.72 15.83 1.15
N VAL A 80 -4.57 15.89 0.48
CA VAL A 80 -3.55 14.82 0.54
C VAL A 80 -2.32 15.30 1.29
N TYR A 81 -1.77 14.42 2.12
CA TYR A 81 -0.54 14.70 2.86
C TYR A 81 0.67 14.13 2.10
N GLN A 82 1.70 14.94 1.91
CA GLN A 82 2.95 14.57 1.27
C GLN A 82 4.03 14.43 2.36
N PRO A 83 4.30 13.21 2.84
CA PRO A 83 5.13 12.98 4.03
C PRO A 83 6.61 13.27 3.79
N GLY A 84 7.06 13.12 2.55
CA GLY A 84 8.44 13.29 2.14
C GLY A 84 8.66 12.79 0.71
N THR A 85 9.91 12.82 0.26
CA THR A 85 10.30 12.37 -1.08
C THR A 85 11.44 11.37 -0.99
N PHE A 86 11.41 10.32 -1.81
CA PHE A 86 12.56 9.46 -2.03
C PHE A 86 13.32 9.91 -3.28
N ARG A 87 14.65 9.96 -3.17
CA ARG A 87 15.56 10.25 -4.27
C ARG A 87 16.56 9.12 -4.44
N LEU A 88 16.77 8.72 -5.69
CA LEU A 88 17.80 7.75 -6.06
C LEU A 88 18.26 8.01 -7.50
N GLN A 89 19.50 7.62 -7.77
CA GLN A 89 20.00 7.56 -9.15
C GLN A 89 19.55 6.25 -9.78
N MET A 90 19.22 6.31 -11.07
CA MET A 90 18.84 5.14 -11.85
C MET A 90 19.52 5.20 -13.21
N THR A 91 19.96 4.04 -13.68
CA THR A 91 20.47 3.85 -15.03
C THR A 91 19.38 3.30 -15.96
N PRO A 92 19.41 3.60 -17.28
CA PRO A 92 18.46 3.01 -18.21
C PRO A 92 18.48 1.47 -18.17
N GLY A 93 17.31 0.86 -17.98
CA GLY A 93 17.15 -0.60 -17.85
C GLY A 93 17.22 -1.13 -16.41
N GLU A 94 17.62 -0.30 -15.45
CA GLU A 94 17.58 -0.64 -14.03
C GLU A 94 16.14 -0.74 -13.52
N ARG A 95 15.90 -1.72 -12.64
CA ARG A 95 14.63 -1.89 -11.94
C ARG A 95 14.81 -1.49 -10.48
N VAL A 96 13.85 -0.72 -9.99
CA VAL A 96 13.79 -0.32 -8.59
C VAL A 96 12.41 -0.68 -8.09
N THR A 97 12.39 -1.35 -6.95
CA THR A 97 11.14 -1.72 -6.29
C THR A 97 10.90 -0.87 -5.05
N ILE A 98 9.63 -0.55 -4.81
CA ILE A 98 9.16 0.03 -3.56
C ILE A 98 8.23 -0.98 -2.89
N VAL A 99 8.49 -1.26 -1.62
CA VAL A 99 7.61 -2.07 -0.78
C VAL A 99 6.72 -1.12 0.01
N LEU A 100 5.40 -1.26 -0.18
CA LEU A 100 4.38 -0.66 0.65
C LEU A 100 3.75 -1.74 1.54
N SER A 101 3.66 -1.50 2.83
CA SER A 101 3.13 -2.49 3.78
C SER A 101 2.35 -1.84 4.91
N SER A 102 1.30 -2.51 5.35
CA SER A 102 0.62 -2.25 6.63
C SER A 102 1.08 -3.18 7.75
N GLU A 103 1.96 -4.14 7.45
CA GLU A 103 2.45 -5.12 8.42
C GLU A 103 3.56 -4.51 9.28
N PRO A 104 3.48 -4.62 10.63
CA PRO A 104 4.49 -4.05 11.53
C PRO A 104 5.84 -4.76 11.44
N GLN A 105 5.86 -6.05 11.09
CA GLN A 105 7.08 -6.83 10.89
C GLN A 105 7.37 -7.00 9.39
N LEU A 106 8.33 -6.22 8.92
CA LEU A 106 8.88 -6.37 7.57
C LEU A 106 10.06 -7.34 7.57
N GLN A 107 10.27 -8.00 6.44
CA GLN A 107 11.45 -8.83 6.23
C GLN A 107 12.72 -7.99 6.41
N ALA A 108 13.71 -8.54 7.10
CA ALA A 108 14.92 -7.82 7.50
C ALA A 108 15.75 -7.37 6.29
N GLU A 109 15.65 -8.11 5.18
CA GLU A 109 16.36 -7.85 3.93
C GLU A 109 15.76 -6.68 3.14
N PHE A 110 14.53 -6.25 3.45
CA PHE A 110 13.93 -5.09 2.80
C PHE A 110 14.63 -3.80 3.20
N GLY A 111 15.17 -3.10 2.21
CA GLY A 111 15.96 -1.89 2.38
C GLY A 111 17.46 -2.16 2.51
N GLY A 112 17.89 -3.43 2.54
CA GLY A 112 19.30 -3.77 2.48
C GLY A 112 19.88 -3.72 1.06
N SER A 113 21.15 -4.12 0.93
CA SER A 113 21.83 -4.28 -0.35
C SER A 113 21.22 -5.37 -1.24
N GLN A 114 20.50 -6.34 -0.64
CA GLN A 114 19.80 -7.41 -1.35
C GLN A 114 18.30 -7.14 -1.52
N HIS A 115 17.86 -5.87 -1.41
CA HIS A 115 16.45 -5.51 -1.46
C HIS A 115 15.70 -6.10 -2.66
N GLU A 116 16.20 -5.90 -3.89
CA GLU A 116 15.53 -6.38 -5.09
C GLU A 116 15.40 -7.91 -5.12
N VAL A 117 16.44 -8.62 -4.68
CA VAL A 117 16.41 -10.09 -4.57
C VAL A 117 15.40 -10.55 -3.50
N ALA A 118 15.33 -9.85 -2.37
CA ALA A 118 14.39 -10.15 -1.30
C ALA A 118 12.93 -9.92 -1.75
N VAL A 119 12.68 -8.83 -2.49
CA VAL A 119 11.36 -8.52 -3.04
C VAL A 119 10.93 -9.57 -4.06
N GLU A 120 11.80 -9.96 -4.98
CA GLU A 120 11.51 -11.01 -5.98
C GLU A 120 11.15 -12.35 -5.30
N LYS A 121 11.91 -12.74 -4.27
CA LYS A 121 11.61 -13.93 -3.45
C LYS A 121 10.28 -13.81 -2.71
N ALA A 122 9.97 -12.63 -2.16
CA ALA A 122 8.69 -12.39 -1.48
C ALA A 122 7.52 -12.46 -2.47
N TRP A 123 7.69 -11.90 -3.67
CA TRP A 123 6.69 -11.94 -4.74
C TRP A 123 6.43 -13.37 -5.20
N THR A 124 7.47 -14.14 -5.49
CA THR A 124 7.35 -15.55 -5.89
C THR A 124 6.61 -16.38 -4.84
N ARG A 125 6.95 -16.22 -3.55
CA ARG A 125 6.26 -16.89 -2.44
C ARG A 125 4.79 -16.48 -2.37
N HIS A 126 4.48 -15.19 -2.54
CA HIS A 126 3.11 -14.70 -2.55
C HIS A 126 2.31 -15.33 -3.70
N GLN A 127 2.86 -15.37 -4.91
CA GLN A 127 2.21 -15.98 -6.07
C GLN A 127 1.94 -17.47 -5.83
N GLN A 128 2.93 -18.22 -5.34
CA GLN A 128 2.75 -19.64 -5.02
C GLN A 128 1.64 -19.86 -3.98
N ARG A 129 1.62 -19.04 -2.91
CA ARG A 129 0.58 -19.10 -1.88
C ARG A 129 -0.81 -18.81 -2.46
N VAL A 130 -0.96 -17.78 -3.29
CA VAL A 130 -2.22 -17.45 -3.94
C VAL A 130 -2.68 -18.60 -4.84
N GLN A 131 -1.78 -19.18 -5.65
CA GLN A 131 -2.10 -20.33 -6.50
C GLN A 131 -2.53 -21.55 -5.69
N GLN A 132 -1.85 -21.84 -4.58
CA GLN A 132 -2.24 -22.93 -3.67
C GLN A 132 -3.62 -22.68 -3.04
N LEU A 133 -3.90 -21.46 -2.58
CA LEU A 133 -5.21 -21.10 -2.02
C LEU A 133 -6.32 -21.25 -3.06
N LEU A 134 -6.09 -20.80 -4.29
CA LEU A 134 -7.06 -20.96 -5.39
C LEU A 134 -7.27 -22.43 -5.76
N ALA A 135 -6.21 -23.24 -5.83
CA ALA A 135 -6.30 -24.67 -6.10
C ALA A 135 -7.11 -25.39 -5.01
N THR A 136 -6.83 -25.11 -3.74
CA THR A 136 -7.58 -25.69 -2.61
C THR A 136 -9.04 -25.24 -2.61
N ALA A 137 -9.32 -23.96 -2.89
CA ALA A 137 -10.68 -23.45 -2.96
C ALA A 137 -11.46 -24.08 -4.13
N ASN A 138 -10.82 -24.28 -5.28
CA ASN A 138 -11.46 -24.93 -6.43
C ASN A 138 -11.73 -26.42 -6.18
N GLN A 139 -10.76 -27.15 -5.61
CA GLN A 139 -10.97 -28.54 -5.19
C GLN A 139 -12.07 -28.66 -4.13
N SER A 140 -12.13 -27.72 -3.18
CA SER A 140 -13.17 -27.69 -2.17
C SER A 140 -14.54 -27.40 -2.78
N LYS A 141 -14.62 -26.49 -3.77
CA LYS A 141 -15.84 -26.22 -4.54
C LYS A 141 -16.34 -27.46 -5.29
N ASP A 142 -15.42 -28.22 -5.90
CA ASP A 142 -15.73 -29.49 -6.58
C ASP A 142 -16.11 -30.60 -5.59
N ALA A 143 -15.63 -30.52 -4.34
CA ALA A 143 -15.91 -31.45 -3.25
C ALA A 143 -17.06 -31.03 -2.32
N LEU A 144 -17.75 -29.91 -2.59
CA LEU A 144 -18.93 -29.51 -1.81
C LEU A 144 -20.08 -30.49 -2.11
N PRO A 145 -20.54 -31.32 -1.15
CA PRO A 145 -21.88 -31.88 -1.27
C PRO A 145 -22.88 -30.70 -1.34
N GLN A 146 -23.96 -30.85 -2.11
CA GLN A 146 -25.01 -29.83 -2.39
C GLN A 146 -25.79 -29.30 -1.16
N ARG A 147 -25.17 -29.12 -0.01
CA ARG A 147 -25.78 -28.53 1.19
C ARG A 147 -24.80 -27.59 1.86
N ASP A 148 -24.87 -26.31 1.49
CA ASP A 148 -25.19 -25.19 2.40
C ASP A 148 -25.03 -23.86 1.63
N PRO A 149 -26.12 -23.13 1.34
CA PRO A 149 -26.10 -21.91 0.51
C PRO A 149 -25.33 -20.72 1.13
N VAL A 150 -24.86 -20.82 2.37
CA VAL A 150 -24.13 -19.72 3.04
C VAL A 150 -22.64 -19.69 2.64
N LEU A 151 -22.00 -20.84 2.43
CA LEU A 151 -20.58 -20.92 2.02
C LEU A 151 -20.34 -20.40 0.59
N ALA A 152 -21.33 -20.53 -0.29
CA ALA A 152 -21.26 -20.00 -1.66
C ALA A 152 -21.25 -18.46 -1.73
N ARG A 153 -21.73 -17.76 -0.70
CA ARG A 153 -21.83 -16.29 -0.68
C ARG A 153 -20.52 -15.57 -0.37
N LEU A 154 -19.57 -16.20 0.32
CA LEU A 154 -18.30 -15.57 0.69
C LEU A 154 -17.30 -15.46 -0.46
N ILE A 155 -17.45 -16.29 -1.51
CA ILE A 155 -16.54 -16.32 -2.67
C ILE A 155 -16.90 -15.23 -3.71
N LEU A 156 -18.18 -14.81 -3.78
CA LEU A 156 -18.65 -13.81 -4.76
C LEU A 156 -18.42 -12.34 -4.37
N ALA A 157 -18.09 -12.04 -3.11
CA ALA A 157 -17.88 -10.67 -2.64
C ALA A 157 -16.47 -10.11 -2.90
N ALA A 158 -15.57 -10.91 -3.48
CA ALA A 158 -14.16 -10.55 -3.66
C ALA A 158 -13.76 -10.21 -5.11
N GLU A 159 -14.70 -10.15 -6.07
CA GLU A 159 -14.45 -9.51 -7.36
C GLU A 159 -14.69 -8.00 -7.27
N PRO A 160 -13.76 -7.14 -7.71
CA PRO A 160 -14.11 -5.76 -7.98
C PRO A 160 -15.04 -5.75 -9.20
N ALA A 161 -16.26 -5.24 -9.02
CA ALA A 161 -17.18 -4.95 -10.11
C ALA A 161 -16.47 -4.11 -11.20
N GLY A 162 -16.62 -4.55 -12.45
CA GLY A 162 -16.05 -3.92 -13.64
C GLY A 162 -16.59 -2.52 -13.95
#